data_AF-A0A1G2DGY1-F1
#
_entry.id   AF-A0A1G2DGY1-F1
#
_cell.length_a   1.000
_cell.length_b   1.000
_cell.length_c   1.000
_cell.angle_alpha   90.00
_cell.angle_beta   90.00
_cell.angle_gamma   90.00
#
_symmetry.space_group_name_H-M   'P 1'
#
loop_
_entity.id
_entity.type
_entity.pdbx_description
1 polymer ?
#
loop_
_entity_poly.entity_id
_entity_poly.type
_entity_poly.pdbx_seq_one_letter_code
_entity_poly.pdbx_strand_id
1 'polypeptide(L)'
;MTGKRMLWVAWSMLLAVVFVLAVAGCSSVSPTDDDSYWESHLAAATTPEEVQEVYRNAPYGSGVQKAAVEKMLSLATTLAEVRWMYLDAPNGSGVEKAAKEKLEAILTTLLAAATTPREVRGVYLDAPGGSEVEKAAREKLEEILTPRLAAATTFEEVRGVYEDAPYGSEVQKAAKKKLGTMRRNTK
;
A
#
# COMPACT_ATOMS: atom_id res chain seq x y z
N MET A 1 -22.70 -17.91 -11.48
CA MET A 1 -21.49 -17.07 -11.33
C MET A 1 -21.70 -16.08 -10.18
N THR A 2 -21.52 -16.53 -8.93
CA THR A 2 -21.75 -15.70 -7.73
C THR A 2 -20.83 -16.10 -6.56
N GLY A 3 -19.66 -16.68 -6.85
CA GLY A 3 -18.76 -17.24 -5.81
C GLY A 3 -17.66 -16.32 -5.30
N LYS A 4 -17.29 -15.24 -6.02
CA LYS A 4 -16.10 -14.43 -5.67
C LYS A 4 -16.38 -13.24 -4.74
N ARG A 5 -17.64 -12.87 -4.52
CA ARG A 5 -18.00 -11.69 -3.70
C ARG A 5 -18.20 -12.01 -2.22
N MET A 6 -18.44 -13.27 -1.84
CA MET A 6 -18.62 -13.66 -0.43
C MET A 6 -17.29 -13.84 0.32
N LEU A 7 -16.18 -14.20 -0.35
CA LEU A 7 -14.85 -14.23 0.29
C LEU A 7 -14.36 -12.84 0.72
N TRP A 8 -14.79 -11.80 0.00
CA TRP A 8 -14.34 -10.41 0.18
C TRP A 8 -14.78 -9.79 1.51
N VAL A 9 -15.92 -10.22 2.06
CA VAL A 9 -16.46 -9.69 3.34
C VAL A 9 -15.87 -10.42 4.55
N ALA A 10 -15.49 -11.70 4.40
CA ALA A 10 -14.88 -12.48 5.46
C ALA A 10 -13.47 -11.95 5.84
N TRP A 11 -12.71 -11.45 4.86
CA TRP A 11 -11.41 -10.79 5.09
C TRP A 11 -11.53 -9.46 5.84
N SER A 12 -12.65 -8.72 5.72
CA SER A 12 -12.80 -7.40 6.36
C SER A 12 -13.38 -7.43 7.77
N MET A 13 -14.12 -8.47 8.19
CA MET A 13 -14.87 -8.44 9.46
C MET A 13 -14.14 -8.99 10.69
N LEU A 14 -13.01 -9.69 10.55
CA LEU A 14 -12.36 -10.40 11.67
C LEU A 14 -11.19 -9.65 12.34
N LEU A 15 -11.00 -8.37 12.04
CA LEU A 15 -9.90 -7.55 12.58
C LEU A 15 -10.35 -6.48 13.60
N ALA A 16 -11.65 -6.35 13.87
CA ALA A 16 -12.17 -5.27 14.73
C ALA A 16 -12.28 -5.62 16.23
N VAL A 17 -11.92 -6.83 16.67
CA VAL A 17 -12.11 -7.24 18.07
C VAL A 17 -10.78 -7.60 18.71
N VAL A 18 -10.46 -6.85 19.77
CA VAL A 18 -9.35 -7.00 20.75
C VAL A 18 -8.03 -6.30 20.44
N PHE A 19 -8.10 -4.98 20.26
CA PHE A 19 -7.08 -4.09 20.82
C PHE A 19 -7.60 -3.62 22.18
N VAL A 20 -7.32 -4.35 23.29
CA VAL A 20 -7.49 -3.88 24.69
C VAL A 20 -7.06 -4.99 25.68
N LEU A 21 -6.17 -4.58 26.61
CA LEU A 21 -5.77 -5.18 27.91
C LEU A 21 -4.83 -6.41 27.94
N ALA A 22 -3.59 -6.19 28.40
CA ALA A 22 -3.25 -6.41 29.82
C ALA A 22 -1.79 -6.03 30.14
N VAL A 23 -1.63 -4.99 30.95
CA VAL A 23 -0.44 -4.76 31.79
C VAL A 23 -0.72 -5.45 33.12
N ALA A 24 -0.05 -6.57 33.42
CA ALA A 24 0.25 -7.07 34.76
C ALA A 24 1.06 -8.37 34.64
N GLY A 25 2.12 -8.50 35.42
CA GLY A 25 3.17 -9.50 35.26
C GLY A 25 2.70 -10.96 35.31
N CYS A 26 3.39 -11.78 34.54
CA CYS A 26 3.55 -13.21 34.77
C CYS A 26 4.96 -13.63 34.31
N SER A 27 5.48 -14.59 35.06
CA SER A 27 6.85 -15.04 35.20
C SER A 27 7.50 -15.56 33.91
N SER A 28 8.82 -15.49 33.89
CA SER A 28 9.72 -16.09 32.92
C SER A 28 9.36 -17.55 32.61
N VAL A 29 8.63 -17.77 31.53
CA VAL A 29 8.58 -19.05 30.81
C VAL A 29 9.62 -18.95 29.71
N SER A 30 10.71 -19.68 29.86
CA SER A 30 11.71 -19.92 28.82
C SER A 30 11.04 -20.39 27.53
N PRO A 31 11.34 -19.80 26.36
CA PRO A 31 10.81 -20.28 25.09
C PRO A 31 11.45 -21.63 24.81
N THR A 32 10.65 -22.70 24.88
CA THR A 32 11.08 -24.02 24.44
C THR A 32 10.81 -24.14 22.94
N ASP A 33 11.67 -24.90 22.27
CA ASP A 33 11.87 -25.03 20.83
C ASP A 33 10.64 -25.53 20.04
N ASP A 34 9.61 -24.71 19.84
CA ASP A 34 8.43 -25.06 19.02
C ASP A 34 8.42 -24.40 17.63
N ASP A 35 9.59 -23.98 17.12
CA ASP A 35 9.72 -23.60 15.71
C ASP A 35 9.31 -24.79 14.80
N SER A 36 9.62 -26.03 15.20
CA SER A 36 9.29 -27.25 14.43
C SER A 36 7.79 -27.45 14.17
N TYR A 37 6.93 -27.05 15.12
CA TYR A 37 5.48 -27.09 14.95
C TYR A 37 5.05 -26.13 13.85
N TRP A 38 5.47 -24.86 13.95
CA TRP A 38 5.12 -23.84 12.99
C TRP A 38 5.78 -24.05 11.63
N GLU A 39 6.99 -24.64 11.57
CA GLU A 39 7.65 -25.03 10.32
C GLU A 39 6.81 -26.05 9.54
N SER A 40 6.26 -27.07 10.22
CA SER A 40 5.40 -28.07 9.57
C SER A 40 4.10 -27.46 9.06
N HIS A 41 3.49 -26.56 9.83
CA HIS A 41 2.27 -25.85 9.43
C HIS A 41 2.54 -24.88 8.27
N LEU A 42 3.68 -24.19 8.31
CA LEU A 42 4.11 -23.33 7.22
C LEU A 42 4.35 -24.11 5.95
N ALA A 43 4.99 -25.28 6.03
CA ALA A 43 5.25 -26.14 4.88
C ALA A 43 3.94 -26.64 4.26
N ALA A 44 2.98 -27.06 5.09
CA ALA A 44 1.67 -27.54 4.67
C ALA A 44 0.74 -26.44 4.13
N ALA A 45 0.91 -25.19 4.57
CA ALA A 45 0.10 -24.07 4.11
C ALA A 45 0.24 -23.85 2.60
N THR A 46 -0.86 -23.84 1.87
CA THR A 46 -0.90 -23.60 0.42
C THR A 46 -1.68 -22.34 0.07
N THR A 47 -2.51 -21.83 0.98
CA THR A 47 -3.27 -20.59 0.77
C THR A 47 -2.69 -19.41 1.57
N PRO A 48 -2.92 -18.16 1.12
CA PRO A 48 -2.50 -16.97 1.86
C PRO A 48 -3.03 -16.94 3.30
N GLU A 49 -4.25 -17.42 3.54
CA GLU A 49 -4.88 -17.45 4.85
C GLU A 49 -4.15 -18.39 5.82
N GLU A 50 -3.80 -19.59 5.35
CA GLU A 50 -3.06 -20.58 6.14
C GLU A 50 -1.66 -20.05 6.51
N VAL A 51 -0.98 -19.40 5.55
CA VAL A 51 0.33 -18.80 5.82
C VAL A 51 0.20 -17.60 6.78
N GLN A 52 -0.88 -16.83 6.69
CA GLN A 52 -1.15 -15.72 7.60
C GLN A 52 -1.43 -16.22 9.03
N GLU A 53 -2.15 -17.32 9.18
CA GLU A 53 -2.37 -17.95 10.47
C GLU A 53 -1.05 -18.37 11.12
N VAL A 54 -0.14 -18.98 10.35
CA VAL A 54 1.20 -19.31 10.85
C VAL A 54 1.98 -18.06 11.21
N TYR A 55 1.95 -17.01 10.38
CA TYR A 55 2.64 -15.74 10.66
C TYR A 55 2.17 -15.08 11.98
N ARG A 56 0.86 -15.09 12.24
CA ARG A 56 0.26 -14.46 13.42
C ARG A 56 0.59 -15.18 14.72
N ASN A 57 0.71 -16.51 14.66
CA ASN A 57 0.89 -17.34 15.85
C ASN A 57 2.36 -17.75 16.08
N ALA A 58 3.21 -17.69 15.06
CA ALA A 58 4.63 -17.96 15.21
C ALA A 58 5.30 -16.93 16.15
N PRO A 59 6.33 -17.35 16.93
CA PRO A 59 7.03 -16.44 17.82
C PRO A 59 7.58 -15.22 17.06
N TYR A 60 7.42 -14.03 17.64
CA TYR A 60 7.83 -12.78 16.99
C TYR A 60 9.33 -12.78 16.70
N GLY A 61 9.70 -12.48 15.45
CA GLY A 61 11.08 -12.45 14.98
C GLY A 61 11.70 -13.82 14.68
N SER A 62 10.97 -14.92 14.86
CA SER A 62 11.42 -16.30 14.56
C SER A 62 11.76 -16.50 13.08
N GLY A 63 12.51 -17.58 12.80
CA GLY A 63 12.78 -18.03 11.43
C GLY A 63 11.49 -18.38 10.69
N VAL A 64 10.53 -19.02 11.37
CA VAL A 64 9.24 -19.39 10.79
C VAL A 64 8.39 -18.18 10.45
N GLN A 65 8.37 -17.17 11.32
CA GLN A 65 7.64 -15.94 11.03
C GLN A 65 8.22 -15.23 9.78
N LYS A 66 9.55 -15.24 9.60
CA LYS A 66 10.19 -14.72 8.38
C LYS A 66 9.88 -15.58 7.16
N ALA A 67 9.94 -16.90 7.27
CA ALA A 67 9.61 -17.81 6.17
C ALA A 67 8.13 -17.71 5.76
N ALA A 68 7.22 -17.47 6.72
CA ALA A 68 5.81 -17.21 6.46
C ALA A 68 5.61 -15.94 5.64
N VAL A 69 6.40 -14.91 5.91
CA VAL A 69 6.40 -13.65 5.14
C VAL A 69 6.86 -13.88 3.72
N GLU A 70 7.98 -14.57 3.54
CA GLU A 70 8.50 -14.91 2.21
C GLU A 70 7.47 -15.72 1.41
N LYS A 71 6.80 -16.67 2.07
CA LYS A 71 5.76 -17.48 1.45
C LYS A 71 4.51 -16.65 1.11
N MET A 72 4.02 -15.79 2.01
CA MET A 72 2.90 -14.88 1.68
C MET A 72 3.26 -13.95 0.52
N LEU A 73 4.48 -13.41 0.50
CA LEU A 73 4.94 -12.57 -0.60
C LEU A 73 5.04 -13.37 -1.90
N SER A 74 5.47 -14.63 -1.87
CA SER A 74 5.51 -15.47 -3.06
C SER A 74 4.11 -15.74 -3.63
N LEU A 75 3.10 -15.86 -2.76
CA LEU A 75 1.70 -16.08 -3.14
C LEU A 75 1.01 -14.80 -3.62
N ALA A 76 1.43 -13.63 -3.13
CA ALA A 76 0.91 -12.35 -3.60
C ALA A 76 1.37 -12.08 -5.03
N THR A 77 0.44 -12.10 -5.99
CA THR A 77 0.74 -11.90 -7.42
C THR A 77 0.24 -10.58 -7.95
N THR A 78 -0.69 -9.94 -7.24
CA THR A 78 -1.32 -8.68 -7.65
C THR A 78 -0.82 -7.50 -6.84
N LEU A 79 -0.89 -6.30 -7.44
CA LEU A 79 -0.61 -5.05 -6.75
C LEU A 79 -1.45 -4.89 -5.47
N ALA A 80 -2.74 -5.25 -5.55
CA ALA A 80 -3.67 -5.11 -4.43
C ALA A 80 -3.29 -5.99 -3.23
N GLU A 81 -2.88 -7.24 -3.47
CA GLU A 81 -2.43 -8.16 -2.42
C GLU A 81 -1.17 -7.63 -1.74
N VAL A 82 -0.16 -7.24 -2.52
CA VAL A 82 1.11 -6.73 -1.97
C VAL A 82 0.88 -5.41 -1.21
N ARG A 83 0.04 -4.52 -1.73
CA ARG A 83 -0.32 -3.26 -1.07
C ARG A 83 -1.05 -3.50 0.25
N TRP A 84 -1.97 -4.46 0.28
CA TRP A 84 -2.64 -4.83 1.52
C TRP A 84 -1.66 -5.39 2.55
N MET A 85 -0.76 -6.28 2.15
CA MET A 85 0.30 -6.80 3.03
C MET A 85 1.20 -5.70 3.59
N TYR A 86 1.55 -4.71 2.77
CA TYR A 86 2.32 -3.55 3.22
C TYR A 86 1.58 -2.73 4.29
N LEU A 87 0.27 -2.51 4.11
CA LEU A 87 -0.54 -1.70 5.03
C LEU A 87 -0.92 -2.44 6.32
N ASP A 88 -1.05 -3.76 6.30
CA ASP A 88 -1.41 -4.59 7.46
C ASP A 88 -0.17 -4.99 8.29
N ALA A 89 1.02 -4.97 7.68
CA ALA A 89 2.25 -5.37 8.34
C ALA A 89 2.57 -4.48 9.57
N PRO A 90 3.06 -5.06 10.68
CA PRO A 90 3.55 -4.28 11.80
C PRO A 90 4.69 -3.34 11.35
N ASN A 91 4.64 -2.09 11.79
CA ASN A 91 5.63 -1.08 11.44
C ASN A 91 7.05 -1.50 11.87
N GLY A 92 8.02 -1.40 10.98
CA GLY A 92 9.41 -1.83 11.15
C GLY A 92 9.62 -3.34 11.02
N SER A 93 8.58 -4.13 10.73
CA SER A 93 8.72 -5.58 10.57
C SER A 93 9.42 -5.97 9.27
N GLY A 94 9.98 -7.18 9.24
CA GLY A 94 10.49 -7.77 8.00
C GLY A 94 9.41 -7.91 6.92
N VAL A 95 8.14 -8.05 7.33
CA VAL A 95 6.96 -8.13 6.44
C VAL A 95 6.75 -6.83 5.72
N GLU A 96 6.71 -5.74 6.49
CA GLU A 96 6.51 -4.40 5.94
C GLU A 96 7.63 -4.10 4.96
N LYS A 97 8.88 -4.38 5.34
CA LYS A 97 10.04 -4.13 4.48
C LYS A 97 9.97 -4.92 3.17
N ALA A 98 9.71 -6.22 3.24
CA ALA A 98 9.68 -7.08 2.06
C ALA A 98 8.44 -6.82 1.17
N ALA A 99 7.29 -6.50 1.77
CA ALA A 99 6.10 -6.04 1.04
C ALA A 99 6.34 -4.69 0.38
N LYS A 100 7.02 -3.75 1.06
CA LYS A 100 7.43 -2.46 0.52
C LYS A 100 8.34 -2.65 -0.70
N GLU A 101 9.39 -3.46 -0.59
CA GLU A 101 10.32 -3.74 -1.70
C GLU A 101 9.58 -4.32 -2.92
N LYS A 102 8.69 -5.29 -2.71
CA LYS A 102 7.89 -5.88 -3.80
C LYS A 102 6.89 -4.88 -4.39
N LEU A 103 6.26 -4.06 -3.55
CA LEU A 103 5.33 -3.02 -3.98
C LEU A 103 6.05 -1.98 -4.85
N GLU A 104 7.22 -1.52 -4.41
CA GLU A 104 8.07 -0.60 -5.19
C GLU A 104 8.44 -1.20 -6.55
N ALA A 105 8.85 -2.47 -6.62
CA ALA A 105 9.20 -3.11 -7.89
C ALA A 105 8.02 -3.16 -8.89
N ILE A 106 6.82 -3.50 -8.41
CA ILE A 106 5.60 -3.50 -9.23
C ILE A 106 5.28 -2.07 -9.70
N LEU A 107 5.30 -1.11 -8.79
CA LEU A 107 4.97 0.28 -9.07
C LEU A 107 5.97 0.95 -10.01
N THR A 108 7.26 0.65 -9.91
CA THR A 108 8.28 1.14 -10.86
C THR A 108 7.99 0.65 -12.26
N THR A 109 7.58 -0.61 -12.41
CA THR A 109 7.18 -1.17 -13.72
C THR A 109 5.94 -0.47 -14.26
N LEU A 110 4.93 -0.24 -13.40
CA LEU A 110 3.71 0.48 -13.77
C LEU A 110 4.01 1.95 -14.13
N LEU A 111 4.93 2.61 -13.43
CA LEU A 111 5.32 3.98 -13.68
C LEU A 111 6.00 4.15 -15.05
N ALA A 112 6.85 3.19 -15.40
CA ALA A 112 7.52 3.15 -16.70
C ALA A 112 6.51 2.96 -17.85
N ALA A 113 5.48 2.13 -17.65
CA ALA A 113 4.43 1.90 -18.62
C ALA A 113 3.36 3.01 -18.66
N ALA A 114 3.23 3.82 -17.60
CA ALA A 114 2.22 4.87 -17.50
C ALA A 114 2.44 5.97 -18.56
N THR A 115 1.39 6.22 -19.35
CA THR A 115 1.38 7.23 -20.43
C THR A 115 0.46 8.40 -20.12
N THR A 116 -0.45 8.25 -19.16
CA THR A 116 -1.43 9.27 -18.79
C THR A 116 -1.18 9.81 -17.38
N PRO A 117 -1.51 11.10 -17.11
CA PRO A 117 -1.39 11.63 -15.75
C PRO A 117 -2.22 10.85 -14.73
N ARG A 118 -3.36 10.27 -15.13
CA ARG A 118 -4.18 9.43 -14.24
C ARG A 118 -3.45 8.14 -13.83
N GLU A 119 -2.76 7.47 -14.76
CA GLU A 119 -1.97 6.27 -14.44
C GLU A 119 -0.82 6.61 -13.50
N VAL A 120 -0.07 7.67 -13.79
CA VAL A 120 1.04 8.13 -12.93
C VAL A 120 0.52 8.51 -11.54
N ARG A 121 -0.67 9.12 -11.46
CA ARG A 121 -1.33 9.42 -10.18
C ARG A 121 -1.74 8.17 -9.41
N GLY A 122 -2.20 7.13 -10.09
CA GLY A 122 -2.45 5.83 -9.46
C GLY A 122 -1.18 5.30 -8.78
N VAL A 123 -0.07 5.29 -9.51
CA VAL A 123 1.23 4.91 -8.96
C VAL A 123 1.64 5.79 -7.78
N TYR A 124 1.52 7.11 -7.89
CA TYR A 124 1.84 8.04 -6.81
C TYR A 124 1.04 7.77 -5.53
N LEU A 125 -0.25 7.44 -5.65
CA LEU A 125 -1.12 7.16 -4.51
C LEU A 125 -0.90 5.78 -3.88
N ASP A 126 -0.41 4.82 -4.66
CA ASP A 126 -0.10 3.47 -4.18
C ASP A 126 1.34 3.33 -3.68
N ALA A 127 2.19 4.31 -3.98
CA ALA A 127 3.59 4.32 -3.56
C ALA A 127 3.75 4.43 -2.03
N PRO A 128 4.64 3.63 -1.43
CA PRO A 128 5.04 3.82 -0.05
C PRO A 128 5.60 5.23 0.17
N GLY A 129 5.24 5.84 1.30
CA GLY A 129 5.69 7.19 1.64
C GLY A 129 7.22 7.29 1.69
N GLY A 130 7.78 8.31 1.02
CA GLY A 130 9.21 8.57 0.95
C GLY A 130 10.00 7.60 0.04
N SER A 131 9.32 6.69 -0.66
CA SER A 131 9.96 5.79 -1.62
C SER A 131 10.47 6.53 -2.86
N GLU A 132 11.44 5.94 -3.55
CA GLU A 132 11.93 6.49 -4.82
C GLU A 132 10.86 6.46 -5.91
N VAL A 133 9.97 5.46 -5.91
CA VAL A 133 8.83 5.42 -6.84
C VAL A 133 7.80 6.52 -6.57
N GLU A 134 7.57 6.91 -5.31
CA GLU A 134 6.72 8.08 -4.99
C GLU A 134 7.32 9.36 -5.57
N LYS A 135 8.63 9.58 -5.36
CA LYS A 135 9.34 10.76 -5.85
C LYS A 135 9.31 10.82 -7.38
N ALA A 136 9.63 9.72 -8.05
CA ALA A 136 9.61 9.63 -9.51
C ALA A 136 8.19 9.85 -10.08
N ALA A 137 7.16 9.30 -9.43
CA ALA A 137 5.78 9.52 -9.85
C ALA A 137 5.34 10.99 -9.65
N ARG A 138 5.77 11.62 -8.55
CA ARG A 138 5.54 13.05 -8.29
C ARG A 138 6.18 13.92 -9.37
N GLU A 139 7.45 13.71 -9.68
CA GLU A 139 8.19 14.46 -10.70
C GLU A 139 7.53 14.32 -12.08
N LYS A 140 7.21 13.09 -12.48
CA LYS A 140 6.53 12.81 -13.75
C LYS A 140 5.15 13.46 -13.83
N LEU A 141 4.38 13.50 -12.73
CA LEU A 141 3.12 14.24 -12.68
C LEU A 141 3.33 15.74 -12.86
N GLU A 142 4.31 16.33 -12.18
CA GLU A 142 4.60 17.76 -12.31
C GLU A 142 5.01 18.14 -13.75
N GLU A 143 5.81 17.29 -14.40
CA GLU A 143 6.22 17.46 -15.80
C GLU A 143 5.01 17.46 -16.75
N ILE A 144 4.06 16.53 -16.56
CA ILE A 144 2.86 16.42 -17.40
C ILE A 144 1.87 17.57 -17.11
N LEU A 145 1.67 17.91 -15.84
CA LEU A 145 0.59 18.80 -15.42
C LEU A 145 0.95 20.28 -15.54
N THR A 146 2.22 20.66 -15.43
CA THR A 146 2.65 22.06 -15.55
C THR A 146 2.28 22.69 -16.91
N PRO A 147 2.66 22.12 -18.07
CA PRO A 147 2.26 22.66 -19.37
C PRO A 147 0.74 22.57 -19.58
N ARG A 148 0.08 21.52 -19.07
CA ARG A 148 -1.37 21.36 -19.14
C ARG A 148 -2.11 22.47 -18.38
N LEU A 149 -1.60 22.86 -17.20
CA LEU A 149 -2.15 23.99 -16.44
C LEU A 149 -1.97 25.32 -17.16
N ALA A 150 -0.82 25.52 -17.81
CA ALA A 150 -0.53 26.71 -18.60
C ALA A 150 -1.52 26.84 -19.77
N ALA A 151 -1.78 25.74 -20.48
CA ALA A 151 -2.71 25.69 -21.61
C ALA A 151 -4.19 25.74 -21.22
N ALA A 152 -4.55 25.34 -19.99
CA ALA A 152 -5.95 25.31 -19.53
C ALA A 152 -6.60 26.71 -19.57
N THR A 153 -7.74 26.85 -20.25
CA THR A 153 -8.47 28.12 -20.38
C THR A 153 -9.83 28.08 -19.67
N THR A 154 -10.35 26.89 -19.42
CA THR A 154 -11.65 26.68 -18.77
C THR A 154 -11.49 26.29 -17.30
N PHE A 155 -12.55 26.52 -16.51
CA PHE A 155 -12.60 26.09 -15.12
C PHE A 155 -12.40 24.58 -14.96
N GLU A 156 -13.02 23.80 -15.84
CA GLU A 156 -12.99 22.33 -15.81
C GLU A 156 -11.58 21.78 -16.10
N GLU A 157 -10.86 22.35 -17.06
CA GLU A 157 -9.47 21.97 -17.35
C GLU A 157 -8.55 22.25 -16.16
N VAL A 158 -8.68 23.42 -15.53
CA VAL A 158 -7.89 23.77 -14.35
C VAL A 158 -8.26 22.88 -13.16
N ARG A 159 -9.55 22.53 -13.00
CA ARG A 159 -10.01 21.61 -11.94
C ARG A 159 -9.42 20.22 -12.14
N GLY A 160 -9.43 19.70 -13.37
CA GLY A 160 -8.80 18.42 -13.68
C GLY A 160 -7.31 18.41 -13.31
N VAL A 161 -6.56 19.47 -13.63
CA VAL A 161 -5.15 19.57 -13.23
C VAL A 161 -4.98 19.63 -11.71
N TYR A 162 -5.84 20.36 -11.00
CA TYR A 162 -5.80 20.42 -9.53
C TYR A 162 -6.04 19.05 -8.88
N GLU A 163 -6.99 18.27 -9.41
CA GLU A 163 -7.32 16.92 -8.91
C GLU A 163 -6.23 15.90 -9.23
N ASP A 164 -5.60 16.02 -10.41
CA ASP A 164 -4.54 15.13 -10.85
C ASP A 164 -3.19 15.41 -10.15
N ALA A 165 -3.00 16.63 -9.65
CA ALA A 165 -1.72 17.07 -9.07
C ALA A 165 -1.38 16.40 -7.73
N PRO A 166 -0.09 16.10 -7.49
CA PRO A 166 0.38 15.64 -6.19
C PRO A 166 0.02 16.64 -5.07
N TYR A 167 -0.33 16.12 -3.89
CA TYR A 167 -0.72 16.98 -2.78
C TYR A 167 0.43 17.90 -2.36
N GLY A 168 0.13 19.19 -2.26
CA GLY A 168 1.09 20.22 -1.87
C GLY A 168 2.10 20.62 -2.94
N SER A 169 2.03 20.04 -4.15
CA SER A 169 2.89 20.42 -5.28
C SER A 169 2.67 21.86 -5.73
N GLU A 170 3.67 22.44 -6.39
CA GLU A 170 3.58 23.79 -6.95
C GLU A 170 2.50 23.89 -8.02
N VAL A 171 2.35 22.85 -8.86
CA VAL A 171 1.27 22.78 -9.87
C VAL A 171 -0.12 22.74 -9.23
N GLN A 172 -0.30 22.03 -8.10
CA GLN A 172 -1.57 22.03 -7.37
C GLN A 172 -1.89 23.42 -6.79
N LYS A 173 -0.91 24.09 -6.17
CA LYS A 173 -1.06 25.45 -5.63
C LYS A 173 -1.41 26.45 -6.74
N ALA A 174 -0.72 26.36 -7.88
CA ALA A 174 -0.98 27.19 -9.05
C ALA A 174 -2.38 26.95 -9.62
N ALA A 175 -2.82 25.70 -9.73
CA ALA A 175 -4.17 25.35 -10.17
C ALA A 175 -5.24 25.89 -9.22
N LYS A 176 -5.06 25.72 -7.91
CA LYS A 176 -5.96 26.29 -6.88
C LYS A 176 -6.09 27.81 -6.99
N LYS A 177 -4.96 28.51 -7.20
CA LYS A 177 -4.95 29.96 -7.41
C LYS A 177 -5.73 30.36 -8.67
N LYS A 178 -5.51 29.67 -9.79
CA LYS A 178 -6.19 29.94 -11.07
C LYS A 178 -7.70 29.71 -10.98
N LEU A 179 -8.14 28.62 -10.33
CA LEU A 179 -9.56 28.37 -10.02
C LEU A 179 -10.19 29.50 -9.20
N GLY A 180 -9.48 29.99 -8.19
CA GLY A 180 -9.93 31.10 -7.35
C GLY A 180 -10.08 32.42 -8.11
N THR A 181 -9.25 32.67 -9.13
CA THR A 181 -9.39 33.83 -10.01
C THR A 181 -10.59 33.67 -10.95
N MET A 182 -10.74 32.51 -11.59
CA MET A 182 -11.86 32.24 -12.50
C MET A 182 -13.22 32.41 -11.80
N ARG A 183 -13.37 31.88 -10.58
CA ARG A 183 -14.61 31.98 -9.80
C ARG A 183 -14.97 33.41 -9.40
N ARG A 184 -13.98 34.30 -9.27
CA ARG A 184 -14.20 35.72 -8.93
C ARG A 184 -14.62 36.54 -10.15
N ASN A 185 -14.13 36.20 -11.33
CA ASN A 185 -14.45 36.92 -12.57
C ASN A 185 -15.84 36.58 -13.15
N THR A 186 -16.49 35.52 -12.66
CA THR A 186 -17.84 35.09 -13.06
C THR A 186 -18.96 35.62 -12.13
N LYS A 187 -18.63 36.48 -11.16
CA LYS A 187 -19.60 37.16 -10.28
C LYS A 187 -19.70 38.63 -10.67
#